data_AF-A0A1Q3D0M5-F1
#
_entry.id   AF-A0A1Q3D0M5-F1
#
_cell.length_a   1.000
_cell.length_b   1.000
_cell.length_c   1.000
_cell.angle_alpha   90.00
_cell.angle_beta   90.00
_cell.angle_gamma   90.00
#
_symmetry.space_group_name_H-M   'P 1'
#
loop_
_entity.id
_entity.type
_entity.pdbx_description
1 polymer ?
#
loop_
_entity_poly.entity_id
_entity_poly.type
_entity_poly.pdbx_seq_one_letter_code
_entity_poly.pdbx_strand_id
1 'polypeptide(L)'
;VYLTAKGLVLEINSASKKYRIRNPFTRQILDLPDPQNHIYQISLVNIPDTGDFKVLSIFRDQKQNQDCEILTVGTDEQWRPLKLPGISNLGERRIVSISSHVIVYFHCIWLIADGSNLCIRVDSLDVESECFSSFTIPQSF
;
A
#
# COMPACT_ATOMS: atom_id res chain seq x y z
N VAL A 1 -4.79 -4.70 13.81
CA VAL A 1 -5.74 -4.03 12.89
C VAL A 1 -6.11 -5.05 11.84
N TYR A 2 -7.37 -5.46 11.77
CA TYR A 2 -7.85 -6.37 10.74
C TYR A 2 -8.32 -5.51 9.57
N LEU A 3 -7.73 -5.70 8.40
CA LEU A 3 -8.22 -5.08 7.18
C LEU A 3 -9.14 -6.08 6.51
N THR A 4 -10.36 -5.63 6.23
CA THR A 4 -11.41 -6.48 5.67
C THR A 4 -11.81 -6.00 4.29
N ALA A 5 -11.80 -6.90 3.32
CA ALA A 5 -12.28 -6.65 1.97
C ALA A 5 -13.25 -7.79 1.61
N LYS A 6 -14.50 -7.46 1.27
CA LYS A 6 -15.55 -8.44 0.91
C LYS A 6 -15.67 -9.62 1.91
N GLY A 7 -15.45 -9.37 3.20
CA GLY A 7 -15.52 -10.40 4.25
C GLY A 7 -14.27 -11.27 4.44
N LEU A 8 -13.24 -11.09 3.60
CA LEU A 8 -11.91 -11.66 3.84
C LEU A 8 -11.16 -10.82 4.86
N VAL A 9 -10.31 -11.47 5.64
CA VAL A 9 -9.53 -10.86 6.72
C VAL A 9 -8.05 -11.03 6.44
N LEU A 10 -7.33 -9.91 6.30
CA LEU A 10 -5.86 -9.91 6.34
C LEU A 10 -5.40 -9.83 7.79
N GLU A 11 -4.59 -10.80 8.22
CA GLU A 11 -4.08 -10.89 9.58
C GLU A 11 -2.63 -11.40 9.60
N ILE A 12 -1.95 -11.17 10.72
CA ILE A 12 -0.63 -11.74 11.00
C ILE A 12 -0.78 -12.89 11.97
N ASN A 13 -0.20 -14.04 11.65
CA ASN A 13 -0.09 -15.14 12.59
C ASN A 13 0.94 -14.77 13.67
N SER A 14 0.53 -14.74 14.94
CA SER A 14 1.39 -14.33 16.04
C SER A 14 2.56 -15.27 16.31
N ALA A 15 2.40 -16.57 15.99
CA ALA A 15 3.40 -17.61 16.21
C ALA A 15 4.44 -17.67 15.08
N SER A 16 3.98 -17.68 13.82
CA SER A 16 4.89 -17.75 12.66
C SER A 16 5.35 -16.38 12.14
N LYS A 17 4.71 -15.29 12.58
CA LYS A 17 4.89 -13.92 12.07
C LYS A 17 4.58 -13.75 10.58
N LYS A 18 3.92 -14.74 9.95
CA LYS A 18 3.51 -14.68 8.54
C LYS A 18 2.19 -13.96 8.36
N TYR A 19 2.07 -13.24 7.25
CA TYR A 19 0.79 -12.67 6.81
C TYR A 19 -0.06 -13.74 6.16
N ARG A 20 -1.37 -13.68 6.39
CA ARG A 20 -2.33 -14.61 5.81
C ARG A 20 -3.66 -13.94 5.56
N ILE A 21 -4.37 -14.45 4.56
CA ILE A 21 -5.75 -14.09 4.27
C ILE A 21 -6.64 -15.22 4.77
N ARG A 22 -7.61 -14.89 5.61
CA ARG A 22 -8.59 -15.83 6.15
C ARG A 22 -9.96 -15.50 5.60
N ASN A 23 -10.67 -16.53 5.16
CA ASN A 23 -12.11 -16.46 4.92
C ASN A 23 -12.84 -17.03 6.14
N PRO A 24 -13.47 -16.21 7.00
CA PRO A 24 -14.16 -16.71 8.19
C PRO A 24 -15.35 -17.61 7.87
N PHE A 25 -15.99 -17.41 6.72
CA PHE A 25 -17.17 -18.17 6.31
C PHE A 25 -16.80 -19.58 5.87
N THR A 26 -15.78 -19.72 5.01
CA THR A 26 -15.32 -21.04 4.52
C THR A 26 -14.27 -21.69 5.42
N ARG A 27 -13.74 -20.95 6.41
CA ARG A 27 -12.62 -21.34 7.28
C ARG A 27 -11.31 -21.62 6.52
N GLN A 28 -11.24 -21.22 5.26
CA GLN A 28 -10.02 -21.32 4.47
C GLN A 28 -9.01 -20.26 4.90
N ILE A 29 -7.74 -20.65 4.84
CA ILE A 29 -6.59 -19.81 5.18
C ILE A 29 -5.62 -19.93 4.01
N LEU A 30 -5.14 -18.78 3.54
CA LEU A 30 -4.07 -18.66 2.56
C LEU A 30 -2.92 -17.91 3.21
N ASP A 31 -1.80 -18.59 3.41
CA ASP A 31 -0.56 -17.93 3.84
C ASP A 31 0.06 -17.19 2.65
N LEU A 32 0.52 -15.97 2.88
CA LEU A 32 1.17 -15.14 1.87
C LEU A 32 2.69 -15.37 1.88
N PRO A 33 3.38 -15.14 0.74
CA PRO A 33 4.84 -15.05 0.74
C PRO A 33 5.30 -13.92 1.67
N ASP A 34 6.51 -14.03 2.20
CA ASP A 34 7.05 -13.02 3.11
C ASP A 34 7.34 -11.73 2.32
N PRO A 35 6.77 -10.58 2.72
CA PRO A 35 7.06 -9.27 2.14
C PRO A 35 8.46 -8.77 2.52
N GLN A 36 8.85 -7.61 1.97
CA GLN A 36 10.07 -6.93 2.38
C GLN A 36 10.10 -6.61 3.89
N ASN A 37 11.31 -6.57 4.45
CA ASN A 37 11.52 -6.20 5.86
C ASN A 37 11.13 -4.73 6.12
N HIS A 38 10.82 -4.40 7.37
CA HIS A 38 10.45 -3.03 7.80
C HIS A 38 9.15 -2.50 7.18
N ILE A 39 8.14 -3.35 7.12
CA ILE A 39 6.78 -3.00 6.70
C ILE A 39 6.25 -1.89 7.61
N TYR A 40 5.91 -0.78 6.98
CA TYR A 40 5.22 0.34 7.61
C TYR A 40 3.70 0.11 7.58
N GLN A 41 3.19 -0.43 6.48
CA GLN A 41 1.76 -0.68 6.28
C GLN A 41 1.53 -1.83 5.31
N ILE A 42 0.51 -2.65 5.56
CA ILE A 42 0.02 -3.66 4.62
C ILE A 42 -1.49 -3.50 4.44
N SER A 43 -2.02 -3.74 3.24
CA SER A 43 -3.42 -3.47 2.89
C SER A 43 -3.99 -4.52 1.94
N LEU A 44 -5.21 -4.99 2.19
CA LEU A 44 -5.97 -5.87 1.30
C LEU A 44 -6.99 -5.04 0.51
N VAL A 45 -7.01 -5.18 -0.81
CA VAL A 45 -7.90 -4.45 -1.72
C VAL A 45 -8.61 -5.44 -2.63
N ASN A 46 -9.93 -5.27 -2.81
CA ASN A 46 -10.67 -6.02 -3.82
C ASN A 46 -10.71 -5.21 -5.12
N ILE A 47 -10.58 -5.89 -6.26
CA ILE A 47 -10.80 -5.30 -7.60
C ILE A 47 -12.23 -5.64 -8.00
N PRO A 48 -13.16 -4.66 -8.05
CA PRO A 48 -14.57 -4.94 -8.29
C PRO A 48 -14.85 -5.62 -9.64
N ASP A 49 -14.11 -5.23 -10.68
CA ASP A 49 -14.39 -5.61 -12.06
C ASP A 49 -13.95 -7.05 -12.36
N THR A 50 -12.82 -7.49 -11.83
CA THR A 50 -12.33 -8.86 -11.99
C THR A 50 -12.75 -9.80 -10.85
N GLY A 51 -13.08 -9.24 -9.67
CA GLY A 51 -13.30 -10.00 -8.46
C GLY A 51 -12.02 -10.45 -7.75
N ASP A 52 -10.85 -10.08 -8.28
CA ASP A 52 -9.56 -10.43 -7.70
C ASP A 52 -9.28 -9.62 -6.43
N PHE A 53 -8.29 -10.10 -5.68
CA PHE A 53 -7.75 -9.38 -4.54
C PHE A 53 -6.28 -9.10 -4.75
N LYS A 54 -5.87 -7.89 -4.39
CA LYS A 54 -4.45 -7.52 -4.32
C LYS A 54 -4.09 -7.12 -2.89
N VAL A 55 -2.86 -7.43 -2.52
CA VAL A 55 -2.26 -7.01 -1.26
C VAL A 55 -1.16 -6.01 -1.57
N LEU A 56 -1.22 -4.86 -0.92
CA LEU A 56 -0.19 -3.81 -0.98
C LEU A 56 0.63 -3.85 0.30
N SER A 57 1.95 -3.77 0.17
CA SER A 57 2.88 -3.60 1.28
C SER A 57 3.69 -2.34 1.03
N ILE A 58 3.71 -1.45 2.02
CA ILE A 58 4.56 -0.26 2.06
C ILE A 58 5.61 -0.54 3.12
N PHE A 59 6.87 -0.44 2.72
CA PHE A 59 8.01 -0.69 3.59
C PHE A 59 8.98 0.48 3.54
N ARG A 60 9.92 0.52 4.48
CA ARG A 60 11.05 1.47 4.45
C ARG A 60 12.31 0.75 4.02
N ASP A 61 13.00 1.30 3.04
CA ASP A 61 14.32 0.83 2.65
C ASP A 61 15.38 1.18 3.72
N GLN A 62 16.61 0.71 3.53
CA GLN A 62 17.74 0.97 4.44
C GLN A 62 18.07 2.46 4.59
N LYS A 63 17.68 3.29 3.61
CA LYS A 63 17.87 4.75 3.60
C LYS A 63 16.65 5.48 4.17
N GLN A 64 15.70 4.76 4.80
CA GLN A 64 14.44 5.27 5.33
C GLN A 64 13.48 5.84 4.27
N ASN A 65 13.73 5.58 2.98
CA ASN A 65 12.77 5.91 1.94
C ASN A 65 11.62 4.92 1.99
N GLN A 66 10.40 5.40 1.75
CA GLN A 66 9.27 4.51 1.56
C GLN A 66 9.28 3.96 0.14
N ASP A 67 8.98 2.68 0.02
CA ASP A 67 8.73 2.01 -1.25
C ASP A 67 7.50 1.09 -1.11
N CYS A 68 7.00 0.59 -2.24
CA CYS A 68 5.79 -0.21 -2.31
C CYS A 68 6.02 -1.49 -3.10
N GLU A 69 5.33 -2.54 -2.69
CA GLU A 69 5.22 -3.79 -3.42
C GLU A 69 3.77 -4.27 -3.40
N ILE A 70 3.43 -5.07 -4.40
CA ILE A 70 2.08 -5.56 -4.64
C ILE A 70 2.10 -7.07 -4.90
N LEU A 71 1.03 -7.74 -4.49
CA LEU A 71 0.80 -9.17 -4.70
C LEU A 71 -0.66 -9.40 -5.11
N THR A 72 -0.87 -10.06 -6.25
CA THR A 72 -2.19 -10.54 -6.68
C THR A 72 -2.47 -11.91 -6.05
N VAL A 73 -3.50 -11.96 -5.21
CA VAL A 73 -3.83 -13.14 -4.41
C VAL A 73 -4.18 -14.32 -5.32
N GLY A 74 -3.51 -15.45 -5.11
CA GLY A 74 -3.75 -16.68 -5.86
C GLY A 74 -3.14 -16.70 -7.28
N THR A 75 -2.54 -15.60 -7.73
CA THR A 75 -1.86 -15.51 -9.04
C THR A 75 -0.36 -15.32 -8.88
N ASP A 76 0.07 -14.37 -8.04
CA ASP A 76 1.48 -14.07 -7.84
C ASP A 76 2.10 -15.03 -6.80
N GLU A 77 3.24 -15.65 -7.14
CA GLU A 77 4.02 -16.49 -6.21
C GLU A 77 4.95 -15.67 -5.30
N GLN A 78 5.29 -14.45 -5.71
CA GLN A 78 6.20 -13.55 -5.02
C GLN A 78 5.73 -12.10 -5.15
N TRP A 79 6.12 -11.26 -4.18
CA TRP A 79 5.86 -9.83 -4.21
C TRP A 79 6.54 -9.17 -5.39
N ARG A 80 5.81 -8.29 -6.09
CA ARG A 80 6.30 -7.50 -7.21
C ARG A 80 6.55 -6.06 -6.76
N PRO A 81 7.72 -5.48 -7.01
CA PRO A 81 7.99 -4.10 -6.65
C PRO A 81 7.10 -3.16 -7.46
N LEU A 82 6.50 -2.20 -6.78
CA LEU A 82 5.63 -1.19 -7.38
C LEU A 82 6.30 0.17 -7.21
N LYS A 83 6.88 0.68 -8.30
CA LYS A 83 7.65 1.93 -8.28
C LYS A 83 6.76 3.10 -7.84
N LEU A 84 7.00 3.60 -6.64
CA LEU A 84 6.40 4.86 -6.19
C LEU A 84 6.91 6.00 -7.08
N PRO A 85 6.03 6.91 -7.53
CA PRO A 85 6.43 7.98 -8.43
C PRO A 85 7.39 8.95 -7.72
N GLY A 86 8.67 8.90 -8.11
CA GLY A 86 9.69 9.92 -7.89
C GLY A 86 9.78 10.48 -6.46
N ILE A 87 10.22 9.66 -5.50
CA ILE A 87 10.60 10.13 -4.16
C ILE A 87 12.03 10.70 -4.15
N SER A 88 12.84 10.42 -5.18
CA SER A 88 14.28 10.64 -5.19
C SER A 88 14.78 12.10 -5.23
N ASN A 89 13.91 13.11 -5.41
CA ASN A 89 14.35 14.49 -5.68
C ASN A 89 13.66 15.60 -4.87
N LEU A 90 12.97 15.33 -3.75
CA LEU A 90 12.36 16.43 -2.98
C LEU A 90 12.76 16.38 -1.51
N GLY A 91 13.70 17.24 -1.08
CA GLY A 91 13.92 17.77 0.28
C GLY A 91 13.84 16.85 1.52
N GLU A 92 13.96 17.45 2.70
CA GLU A 92 13.62 16.80 3.97
C GLU A 92 12.09 16.62 4.06
N ARG A 93 11.60 15.37 4.02
CA ARG A 93 10.16 15.07 4.06
C ARG A 93 9.73 14.51 5.40
N ARG A 94 8.55 14.92 5.87
CA ARG A 94 7.76 14.17 6.85
C ARG A 94 6.64 13.45 6.12
N ILE A 95 6.66 12.13 6.18
CA ILE A 95 5.67 11.29 5.51
C ILE A 95 4.50 11.06 6.46
N VAL A 96 3.30 11.43 6.02
CA VAL A 96 2.04 11.06 6.68
C VAL A 96 1.23 10.25 5.68
N SER A 97 1.45 8.93 5.65
CA SER A 97 0.62 8.03 4.84
C SER A 97 -0.77 7.96 5.48
N ILE A 98 -1.78 8.46 4.78
CA ILE A 98 -3.18 8.27 5.13
C ILE A 98 -3.78 7.40 4.04
N SER A 99 -3.94 6.11 4.33
CA SER A 99 -4.65 5.19 3.45
C SER A 99 -6.15 5.36 3.65
N SER A 100 -6.84 5.86 2.63
CA SER A 100 -8.29 5.76 2.52
C SER A 100 -8.63 4.68 1.49
N HIS A 101 -9.39 3.67 1.89
CA HIS A 101 -9.88 2.63 0.99
C HIS A 101 -11.18 3.11 0.35
N VAL A 102 -11.11 3.71 -0.84
CA VAL A 102 -12.29 3.99 -1.64
C VAL A 102 -12.27 3.10 -2.88
N ILE A 103 -12.87 1.92 -2.71
CA ILE A 103 -13.34 0.95 -3.72
C ILE A 103 -12.27 0.36 -4.66
N VAL A 104 -11.32 1.13 -5.19
CA VAL A 104 -10.25 0.70 -6.12
C VAL A 104 -8.96 1.51 -5.99
N TYR A 105 -9.00 2.66 -5.31
CA TYR A 105 -7.84 3.55 -5.19
C TYR A 105 -7.14 3.43 -3.84
N PHE A 106 -5.81 3.44 -3.88
CA PHE A 106 -4.96 3.61 -2.70
C PHE A 106 -4.26 4.96 -2.78
N HIS A 107 -4.52 5.85 -1.82
CA HIS A 107 -3.95 7.19 -1.79
C HIS A 107 -2.75 7.27 -0.84
N CYS A 108 -1.63 7.77 -1.35
CA CYS A 108 -0.47 8.21 -0.58
C CYS A 108 -0.49 9.74 -0.51
N ILE A 109 -0.50 10.31 0.69
CA ILE A 109 -0.41 11.76 0.88
C ILE A 109 1.00 12.10 1.38
N TRP A 110 1.64 13.05 0.69
CA TRP A 110 2.98 13.52 0.97
C TRP A 110 2.93 14.98 1.37
N LEU A 111 3.53 15.29 2.52
CA LEU A 111 3.85 16.67 2.88
C LEU A 111 5.29 16.94 2.46
N ILE A 112 5.47 17.86 1.53
CA ILE A 112 6.79 18.23 0.99
C ILE A 112 7.10 19.62 1.50
N ALA A 113 8.26 19.77 2.14
CA ALA A 113 8.84 21.05 2.51
C ALA A 113 9.98 21.39 1.53
N ASP A 114 9.91 22.57 0.94
CA ASP A 114 10.95 23.14 0.08
C ASP A 114 11.27 24.55 0.58
N GLY A 115 12.30 24.66 1.43
CA GLY A 115 12.60 25.89 2.16
C GLY A 115 11.44 26.32 3.07
N SER A 116 10.86 27.49 2.78
CA SER A 116 9.68 28.02 3.48
C SER A 116 8.34 27.54 2.91
N ASN A 117 8.35 26.86 1.77
CA ASN A 117 7.13 26.42 1.10
C ASN A 117 6.73 25.02 1.55
N LEU A 118 5.45 24.84 1.83
CA LEU A 118 4.84 23.54 2.07
C LEU A 118 3.89 23.23 0.91
N CYS A 119 4.00 22.05 0.33
CA CYS A 119 3.03 21.56 -0.64
C CYS A 119 2.55 20.16 -0.25
N ILE A 120 1.29 19.87 -0.60
CA ILE A 120 0.70 18.55 -0.40
C ILE A 120 0.69 17.89 -1.77
N ARG A 121 1.35 16.74 -1.87
CA ARG A 121 1.26 15.88 -3.05
C ARG A 121 0.42 14.66 -2.70
N VAL A 122 -0.50 14.30 -3.56
CA VAL A 122 -1.33 13.10 -3.45
C VAL A 122 -0.98 12.20 -4.61
N ASP A 123 -0.46 11.03 -4.32
CA ASP A 123 -0.28 9.97 -5.30
C ASP A 123 -1.40 8.94 -5.12
N SER A 124 -2.18 8.73 -6.17
CA SER A 124 -3.31 7.78 -6.18
C SER A 124 -2.93 6.60 -7.04
N LEU A 125 -2.86 5.42 -6.43
CA LEU A 125 -2.68 4.15 -7.12
C LEU A 125 -4.05 3.65 -7.56
N ASP A 126 -4.20 3.47 -8.87
CA ASP A 126 -5.19 2.55 -9.41
C ASP A 126 -4.66 1.13 -9.23
N VAL A 127 -5.28 0.38 -8.32
CA VAL A 127 -4.81 -0.96 -7.93
C VAL A 127 -5.03 -1.98 -9.04
N GLU A 128 -6.01 -1.76 -9.92
CA GLU A 128 -6.27 -2.65 -11.04
C GLU A 128 -5.17 -2.54 -12.09
N SER A 129 -4.94 -1.33 -12.60
CA SER A 129 -3.90 -1.05 -13.60
C SER A 129 -2.48 -0.98 -13.04
N GLU A 130 -2.33 -0.99 -11.70
CA GLU A 130 -1.06 -0.83 -10.99
C GLU A 130 -0.32 0.46 -11.36
N CYS A 131 -1.07 1.50 -11.72
CA CYS A 131 -0.54 2.77 -12.17
C CYS A 131 -0.79 3.88 -11.15
N PHE A 132 0.26 4.67 -10.88
CA PHE A 132 0.14 5.86 -10.06
C PHE A 132 -0.25 7.08 -10.90
N SER A 133 -1.16 7.88 -10.35
CA SER A 133 -1.43 9.25 -10.79
C SER A 133 -1.04 10.21 -9.67
N SER A 134 -0.38 11.30 -10.02
CA SER A 134 0.13 12.28 -9.05
C SER A 134 -0.59 13.60 -9.22
N PHE A 135 -1.02 14.19 -8.11
CA PHE A 135 -1.56 15.53 -8.07
C PHE A 135 -0.87 16.35 -6.98
N THR A 136 -0.55 17.60 -7.27
CA THR A 136 0.01 18.53 -6.28
C THR A 136 -1.02 19.58 -5.96
N ILE A 137 -1.35 19.71 -4.69
CA ILE A 137 -2.18 20.79 -4.16
C ILE A 137 -1.21 21.89 -3.69
N PRO A 138 -1.05 22.99 -4.44
CA PRO A 138 -0.30 24.14 -3.97
C PRO A 138 -0.99 24.72 -2.73
N GLN A 139 -0.23 25.09 -1.71
CA GLN A 139 -0.79 25.93 -0.64
C GLN A 139 -1.02 27.33 -1.23
N SER A 140 -2.28 27.74 -1.32
CA SER A 140 -2.63 29.15 -1.52
C SER A 140 -2.39 29.88 -0.20
N PHE A 141 -1.46 30.84 -0.21
CA PHE A 141 -1.40 31.91 0.79
C PHE A 141 -2.25 33.08 0.33
#